data_AF-A0A968A144-F1
#
_entry.id   AF-A0A968A144-F1
#
_cell.length_a   1.000
_cell.length_b   1.000
_cell.length_c   1.000
_cell.angle_alpha   90.00
_cell.angle_beta   90.00
_cell.angle_gamma   90.00
#
_symmetry.space_group_name_H-M   'P 1'
#
loop_
_entity.id
_entity.type
_entity.pdbx_description
1 polymer ?
#
loop_
_entity_poly.entity_id
_entity_poly.type
_entity_poly.pdbx_seq_one_letter_code
_entity_poly.pdbx_strand_id
1 'polypeptide(L)'
;PATAPAAEHTNRHERTTSKVMAEVLEDAEFAISERNMRITDRLHIGRAIRDRGYEDFPDYEIILFCSLTYARRMLELEPEFINFCPFK
;
A
#
# COMPACT_ATOMS: atom_id res chain seq x y z
N PRO A 1 11.58 -33.55 -8.24
CA PRO A 1 10.27 -32.89 -8.07
C PRO A 1 10.35 -31.85 -6.94
N ALA A 2 10.42 -30.57 -7.29
CA ALA A 2 10.46 -29.49 -6.32
C ALA A 2 9.04 -29.25 -5.77
N THR A 3 8.88 -29.43 -4.46
CA THR A 3 7.67 -29.14 -3.70
C THR A 3 7.32 -27.66 -3.86
N ALA A 4 6.09 -27.36 -4.29
CA ALA A 4 5.58 -25.99 -4.31
C ALA A 4 5.61 -25.41 -2.88
N PRO A 5 6.02 -24.15 -2.68
CA PRO A 5 5.99 -23.56 -1.36
C PRO A 5 4.54 -23.47 -0.86
N ALA A 6 4.35 -23.80 0.42
CA ALA A 6 3.08 -23.75 1.10
C ALA A 6 2.46 -22.35 0.96
N ALA A 7 1.15 -22.30 0.63
CA ALA A 7 0.41 -21.06 0.50
C ALA A 7 0.44 -20.27 1.80
N GLU A 8 1.23 -19.20 1.81
CA GLU A 8 1.26 -18.18 2.85
C GLU A 8 -0.13 -17.54 2.91
N HIS A 9 -0.76 -17.47 4.09
CA HIS A 9 -2.07 -16.84 4.27
C HIS A 9 -1.92 -15.32 4.12
N THR A 10 -1.85 -14.82 2.89
CA THR A 10 -2.02 -13.39 2.62
C THR A 10 -3.47 -13.02 2.90
N ASN A 11 -3.74 -12.39 4.04
CA ASN A 11 -4.98 -11.66 4.33
C ASN A 11 -5.07 -10.44 3.39
N ARG A 12 -5.23 -10.71 2.09
CA ARG A 12 -5.38 -9.70 1.06
C ARG A 12 -6.86 -9.43 0.86
N HIS A 13 -7.29 -8.23 1.18
CA HIS A 13 -8.63 -7.76 0.84
C HIS A 13 -8.58 -7.09 -0.53
N GLU A 14 -9.49 -7.51 -1.42
CA GLU A 14 -9.53 -7.04 -2.80
C GLU A 14 -10.97 -6.63 -3.16
N ARG A 15 -11.11 -5.52 -3.87
CA ARG A 15 -12.39 -5.01 -4.39
C ARG A 15 -12.17 -4.38 -5.76
N THR A 16 -13.18 -4.48 -6.60
CA THR A 16 -13.23 -3.85 -7.93
C THR A 16 -14.33 -2.81 -7.97
N THR A 17 -14.16 -1.79 -8.80
CA THR A 17 -15.09 -0.68 -8.96
C THR A 17 -15.00 -0.13 -10.38
N SER A 18 -16.03 0.59 -10.81
CA SER A 18 -16.06 1.33 -12.08
C SER A 18 -15.62 2.79 -11.94
N LYS A 19 -15.26 3.23 -10.72
CA LYS A 19 -14.73 4.57 -10.47
C LYS A 19 -13.39 4.76 -11.19
N VAL A 20 -13.14 6.00 -11.61
CA VAL A 20 -11.83 6.36 -12.18
C VAL A 20 -10.76 6.39 -11.08
N MET A 21 -9.50 6.20 -11.46
CA MET A 21 -8.39 6.08 -10.50
C MET A 21 -8.35 7.24 -9.48
N ALA A 22 -8.55 8.48 -9.94
CA ALA A 22 -8.52 9.66 -9.06
C ALA A 22 -9.56 9.58 -7.92
N GLU A 23 -10.79 9.13 -8.21
CA GLU A 23 -11.84 8.97 -7.22
C GLU A 23 -11.54 7.82 -6.24
N VAL A 24 -10.96 6.71 -6.75
CA VAL A 24 -10.54 5.59 -5.90
C VAL A 24 -9.46 6.00 -4.91
N LEU A 25 -8.49 6.81 -5.36
CA LEU A 25 -7.44 7.35 -4.51
C LEU A 25 -8.02 8.30 -3.46
N GLU A 26 -8.92 9.22 -3.86
CA GLU A 26 -9.57 10.14 -2.93
C GLU A 26 -10.36 9.40 -1.83
N ASP A 27 -11.17 8.41 -2.21
CA ASP A 27 -11.91 7.57 -1.27
C ASP A 27 -10.97 6.84 -0.30
N ALA A 28 -9.88 6.28 -0.81
CA ALA A 28 -8.90 5.56 0.00
C ALA A 28 -8.20 6.50 0.99
N GLU A 29 -7.79 7.68 0.55
CA GLU A 29 -7.17 8.71 1.39
C GLU A 29 -8.12 9.17 2.49
N PHE A 30 -9.39 9.40 2.15
CA PHE A 30 -10.41 9.76 3.11
C PHE A 30 -10.59 8.67 4.16
N ALA A 31 -10.79 7.42 3.75
CA ALA A 31 -10.98 6.29 4.66
C ALA A 31 -9.75 6.02 5.57
N ILE A 32 -8.54 6.24 5.06
CA ILE A 32 -7.31 6.19 5.86
C ILE A 32 -7.33 7.29 6.93
N SER A 33 -7.64 8.53 6.53
CA SER A 33 -7.65 9.68 7.44
C SER A 33 -8.72 9.59 8.53
N GLU A 34 -9.92 9.08 8.21
CA GLU A 34 -11.02 8.89 9.17
C GLU A 34 -10.66 7.91 10.30
N ARG A 35 -9.73 6.98 10.03
CA ARG A 35 -9.24 6.01 11.02
C ARG A 35 -8.06 6.53 11.83
N ASN A 36 -7.77 7.83 11.78
CA ASN A 36 -6.60 8.46 12.40
C ASN A 36 -5.28 7.81 11.96
N MET A 37 -5.23 7.30 10.72
CA MET A 37 -3.99 6.85 10.09
C MET A 37 -3.37 8.01 9.32
N ARG A 38 -2.06 7.96 9.14
CA ARG A 38 -1.29 8.94 8.38
C ARG A 38 -0.71 8.28 7.15
N ILE A 39 -0.94 8.88 5.99
CA ILE A 39 -0.20 8.54 4.76
C ILE A 39 1.24 9.05 4.93
N THR A 40 2.20 8.14 4.82
CA THR A 40 3.63 8.43 4.93
C THR A 40 4.27 8.62 3.57
N ASP A 41 3.78 7.93 2.53
CA ASP A 41 4.30 8.05 1.16
C ASP A 41 3.30 7.55 0.11
N ARG A 42 3.57 7.87 -1.17
CA ARG A 42 2.83 7.37 -2.34
C ARG A 42 3.81 6.95 -3.43
N LEU A 43 3.63 5.73 -3.94
CA LEU A 43 4.45 5.21 -5.03
C LEU A 43 3.63 5.12 -6.31
N HIS A 44 3.93 6.02 -7.25
CA HIS A 44 3.30 6.12 -8.56
C HIS A 44 3.91 5.11 -9.55
N ILE A 45 3.73 3.81 -9.28
CA ILE A 45 4.38 2.72 -10.01
C ILE A 45 4.02 2.74 -11.51
N GLY A 46 2.74 2.91 -11.84
CA GLY A 46 2.28 2.95 -13.23
C GLY A 46 2.93 4.09 -14.00
N ARG A 47 2.95 5.29 -13.41
CA ARG A 47 3.64 6.46 -13.98
C ARG A 47 5.14 6.22 -14.14
N ALA A 48 5.82 5.70 -13.11
CA ALA A 48 7.25 5.43 -13.17
C ALA A 48 7.64 4.42 -14.26
N ILE A 49 6.72 3.51 -14.62
CA ILE A 49 6.90 2.59 -15.76
C ILE A 49 6.67 3.31 -17.09
N ARG A 50 5.62 4.15 -17.20
CA ARG A 50 5.40 4.98 -18.39
C ARG A 50 6.58 5.91 -18.68
N ASP A 51 7.14 6.53 -17.63
CA ASP A 51 8.30 7.42 -17.73
C ASP A 51 9.56 6.69 -18.27
N ARG A 52 9.60 5.34 -18.25
CA ARG A 52 10.65 4.52 -18.87
C ARG A 52 10.39 4.14 -20.33
N GLY A 53 9.31 4.62 -20.94
CA GLY A 53 8.97 4.39 -22.35
C GLY A 53 7.88 3.34 -22.60
N TYR A 54 7.20 2.86 -21.56
CA TYR A 54 6.03 1.98 -21.69
C TYR A 54 4.75 2.82 -21.63
N GLU A 55 4.51 3.66 -22.63
CA GLU A 55 3.50 4.73 -22.60
C GLU A 55 2.08 4.24 -22.26
N ASP A 56 1.70 3.05 -22.71
CA ASP A 56 0.36 2.47 -22.50
C ASP A 56 0.23 1.65 -21.19
N PHE A 57 1.24 1.67 -20.31
CA PHE A 57 1.17 0.92 -19.06
C PHE A 57 0.11 1.53 -18.11
N PRO A 58 -0.80 0.71 -17.54
CA PRO A 58 -1.93 1.22 -16.76
C PRO A 58 -1.48 1.81 -15.43
N ASP A 59 -2.39 2.53 -14.78
CA ASP A 59 -2.13 3.12 -13.47
C ASP A 59 -2.02 2.05 -12.39
N TYR A 60 -0.94 2.15 -11.63
CA TYR A 60 -0.69 1.37 -10.42
C TYR A 60 -0.13 2.30 -9.36
N GLU A 61 -0.83 2.36 -8.23
CA GLU A 61 -0.54 3.25 -7.12
C GLU A 61 -0.39 2.41 -5.84
N ILE A 62 0.58 2.76 -5.01
CA ILE A 62 0.72 2.21 -3.66
C ILE A 62 0.64 3.36 -2.68
N ILE A 63 -0.32 3.32 -1.76
CA ILE A 63 -0.43 4.28 -0.67
C ILE A 63 0.17 3.64 0.57
N LEU A 64 1.24 4.23 1.10
CA LEU A 64 1.85 3.79 2.35
C LEU A 64 1.27 4.59 3.51
N PHE A 65 0.67 3.90 4.49
CA PHE A 65 0.04 4.56 5.63
C PHE A 65 0.16 3.78 6.94
N CYS A 66 0.15 4.47 8.07
CA CYS A 66 0.17 3.83 9.38
C CYS A 66 -0.38 4.74 10.48
N SER A 67 -0.62 4.17 11.67
CA SER A 67 -0.81 4.96 12.87
C SER A 67 0.55 5.30 13.46
N LEU A 68 0.88 6.58 13.57
CA LEU A 68 2.17 7.01 14.13
C LEU A 68 2.32 6.62 15.61
N THR A 69 1.20 6.56 16.35
CA THR A 69 1.19 6.10 17.75
C THR A 69 1.60 4.64 17.84
N TYR A 70 1.03 3.77 17.01
CA TYR A 70 1.40 2.35 16.99
C TYR A 70 2.80 2.15 16.40
N ALA A 71 3.15 2.86 15.33
CA ALA A 71 4.48 2.80 14.73
C ALA A 71 5.58 3.14 15.75
N ARG A 72 5.44 4.26 16.48
CA ARG A 72 6.38 4.62 17.56
C ARG A 72 6.50 3.50 18.58
N ARG A 73 5.37 2.99 19.07
CA ARG A 73 5.37 1.94 20.11
C ARG A 73 6.04 0.65 19.62
N MET A 74 5.80 0.26 18.37
CA MET A 74 6.45 -0.92 17.77
C MET A 74 7.95 -0.73 17.65
N LEU A 75 8.42 0.41 17.16
CA LEU A 75 9.85 0.69 16.98
C LEU A 75 10.60 0.87 18.31
N GLU A 76 9.94 1.35 19.36
CA GLU A 76 10.49 1.38 20.72
C GLU A 76 10.64 -0.03 21.33
N LEU A 77 9.84 -1.00 20.87
CA LEU A 77 9.91 -2.39 21.34
C LEU A 77 10.96 -3.19 20.56
N GLU A 78 10.94 -3.10 19.24
CA GLU A 78 11.86 -3.80 18.32
C GLU A 78 12.01 -2.98 17.03
N PRO A 79 13.17 -2.34 16.78
CA PRO A 79 13.42 -1.56 15.56
C PRO A 79 13.19 -2.34 14.26
N GLU A 80 13.42 -3.66 14.24
CA GLU A 80 13.19 -4.49 13.05
C GLU A 80 11.72 -4.51 12.60
N PHE A 81 10.78 -4.10 13.46
CA PHE A 81 9.37 -3.99 13.12
C PHE A 81 9.04 -2.91 12.07
N ILE A 82 10.02 -2.07 11.71
CA ILE A 82 9.88 -1.17 10.56
C ILE A 82 9.53 -1.91 9.26
N ASN A 83 9.92 -3.18 9.12
CA ASN A 83 9.61 -3.97 7.92
C ASN A 83 8.11 -4.33 7.79
N PHE A 84 7.33 -4.15 8.86
CA PHE A 84 5.89 -4.40 8.89
C PHE A 84 5.05 -3.11 8.94
N CYS A 85 5.69 -1.93 8.94
CA CYS A 85 5.05 -0.63 9.01
C CYS A 85 5.80 0.38 8.14
N PRO A 86 5.17 1.02 7.14
CA PRO A 86 3.72 1.22 7.03
C PRO A 86 2.96 0.07 6.37
N PHE A 87 1.62 0.11 6.50
CA PHE A 87 0.72 -0.71 5.69
C PHE A 87 0.72 -0.24 4.24
N LYS A 88 0.33 -1.14 3.34
CA LYS A 88 0.23 -0.94 1.89
C LYS A 88 -1.11 -1.46 1.38
#